data_AF-A0A920DGU8-F1
#
_entry.id   AF-A0A920DGU8-F1
#
_cell.length_a   1.000
_cell.length_b   1.000
_cell.length_c   1.000
_cell.angle_alpha   90.00
_cell.angle_beta   90.00
_cell.angle_gamma   90.00
#
_symmetry.space_group_name_H-M   'P 1'
#
loop_
_entity.id
_entity.type
_entity.pdbx_description
1 polymer ?
#
loop_
_entity_poly.entity_id
_entity_poly.type
_entity_poly.pdbx_seq_one_letter_code
_entity_poly.pdbx_strand_id
1 'polypeptide(L)' 'MWRRKVAFSDGVSSQKKSWHKIIQNHVDSKISDEEFFKAKDSISHCTPLLKESYYYRKVYESFFS' A
#
# COMPACT_ATOMS: atom_id res chain seq x y z
N MET A 1 -25.87 -9.06 -22.72
CA MET A 1 -25.40 -9.48 -21.38
C MET A 1 -24.73 -8.29 -20.72
N TRP A 2 -25.15 -7.91 -19.51
CA TRP A 2 -24.54 -6.81 -18.75
C TRP A 2 -23.68 -7.41 -17.63
N ARG A 3 -22.36 -7.26 -17.71
CA ARG A 3 -21.44 -7.64 -16.64
C ARG A 3 -21.26 -6.45 -15.70
N ARG A 4 -21.48 -6.64 -14.40
CA ARG A 4 -21.28 -5.58 -13.41
C ARG A 4 -19.80 -5.21 -13.33
N LYS A 5 -19.49 -3.92 -13.16
CA LYS A 5 -18.15 -3.51 -12.75
C LYS A 5 -17.85 -4.11 -11.39
N VAL A 6 -16.68 -4.72 -11.29
CA VAL A 6 -16.11 -5.20 -10.03
C VAL A 6 -14.83 -4.41 -9.77
N ALA A 7 -14.45 -4.26 -8.50
CA ALA A 7 -13.14 -3.71 -8.17
C ALA A 7 -12.06 -4.59 -8.79
N PHE A 8 -10.97 -3.99 -9.29
CA PHE A 8 -9.91 -4.73 -9.97
C PHE A 8 -9.36 -5.85 -9.08
N SER A 9 -9.14 -5.56 -7.79
CA SER A 9 -8.71 -6.55 -6.79
C SER A 9 -9.63 -7.77 -6.71
N ASP A 10 -10.95 -7.59 -6.80
CA ASP A 10 -11.93 -8.68 -6.73
C ASP A 10 -12.05 -9.42 -8.07
N GLY A 11 -11.73 -8.75 -9.17
CA GLY A 11 -11.71 -9.34 -10.50
C GLY A 11 -10.48 -10.22 -10.78
N VAL A 12 -9.33 -9.90 -10.18
CA VAL A 12 -8.05 -10.64 -10.43
C VAL A 12 -7.66 -11.57 -9.28
N SER A 13 -8.35 -11.51 -8.14
CA SER A 13 -7.94 -12.27 -6.96
C SER A 13 -8.69 -13.61 -6.78
N SER A 14 -7.97 -14.59 -6.23
CA SER A 14 -8.57 -15.84 -5.74
C SER A 14 -9.44 -15.58 -4.51
N GLN A 15 -10.61 -16.23 -4.42
CA GLN A 15 -11.59 -16.06 -3.34
C GLN A 15 -11.02 -16.31 -1.93
N LYS A 16 -9.89 -17.02 -1.81
CA LYS A 16 -9.29 -17.39 -0.52
C LYS A 16 -8.26 -16.39 0.03
N LYS A 17 -7.60 -15.60 -0.82
CA LYS A 17 -6.62 -14.60 -0.40
C LYS A 17 -6.67 -13.42 -1.36
N SER A 18 -7.30 -12.33 -0.93
CA SER A 18 -7.33 -11.11 -1.73
C SER A 18 -5.92 -10.54 -1.90
N TRP A 19 -5.55 -10.12 -3.10
CA TRP A 19 -4.26 -9.45 -3.36
C TRP A 19 -4.04 -8.26 -2.42
N HIS A 20 -5.12 -7.51 -2.15
CA HIS A 20 -5.10 -6.41 -1.19
C HIS A 20 -4.66 -6.85 0.22
N LYS A 21 -5.15 -8.01 0.72
CA LYS A 21 -4.75 -8.54 2.03
C LYS A 21 -3.27 -8.95 2.05
N ILE A 22 -2.77 -9.52 0.96
CA ILE A 22 -1.37 -9.92 0.83
C ILE A 22 -0.46 -8.70 0.90
N ILE A 23 -0.81 -7.63 0.17
CA ILE A 23 -0.03 -6.39 0.15
C ILE A 23 -0.05 -5.71 1.53
N GLN A 24 -1.21 -5.63 2.18
CA GLN A 24 -1.32 -5.10 3.55
C GLN A 24 -0.39 -5.83 4.52
N ASN A 25 -0.46 -7.17 4.55
CA ASN A 25 0.37 -7.97 5.44
C ASN A 25 1.87 -7.80 5.15
N HIS A 26 2.25 -7.68 3.87
CA HIS A 26 3.64 -7.45 3.47
C HIS A 26 4.15 -6.09 3.93
N VAL A 27 3.33 -5.05 3.76
CA VAL A 27 3.63 -3.69 4.21
C VAL A 27 3.76 -3.63 5.74
N ASP A 28 2.82 -4.22 6.47
CA ASP A 28 2.85 -4.28 7.94
C ASP A 28 4.10 -5.02 8.46
N SER A 29 4.56 -6.06 7.76
CA SER A 29 5.81 -6.74 8.10
C SER A 29 7.06 -5.91 7.82
N LYS A 30 6.99 -4.93 6.92
CA LYS A 30 8.15 -4.11 6.50
C LYS A 30 8.24 -2.77 7.22
N ILE A 31 7.11 -2.23 7.70
CA ILE A 31 7.02 -0.89 8.27
C ILE A 31 6.36 -0.99 9.65
N SER A 32 7.14 -0.64 10.67
CA SER A 32 6.61 -0.48 12.03
C SER A 32 5.81 0.82 12.13
N ASP A 33 4.79 0.84 12.99
CA ASP A 33 3.97 2.02 13.25
C ASP A 33 4.83 3.23 13.66
N GLU A 34 5.86 3.02 14.48
CA GLU A 34 6.76 4.08 14.94
C GLU A 34 7.55 4.74 13.80
N GLU A 35 8.02 3.94 12.83
CA GLU A 35 8.70 4.45 11.64
C GLU A 35 7.73 5.27 10.78
N PHE A 36 6.51 4.75 10.61
CA PHE A 36 5.47 5.41 9.82
C PHE A 36 5.08 6.78 10.40
N PHE A 37 4.89 6.89 11.72
CA PHE A 37 4.58 8.18 12.36
C PHE A 37 5.71 9.19 12.18
N LYS A 38 6.97 8.78 12.39
CA LYS A 38 8.14 9.66 12.18
C LYS A 38 8.26 10.12 10.73
N ALA A 39 8.07 9.22 9.78
CA ALA A 39 8.15 9.54 8.37
C ALA A 39 7.02 10.49 7.93
N LYS A 40 5.81 10.30 8.48
CA LYS A 40 4.67 11.19 8.24
C LYS A 40 4.99 12.64 8.61
N ASP A 41 5.64 12.86 9.74
CA ASP A 41 6.05 14.20 10.17
C ASP A 41 7.23 14.77 9.33
N SER A 42 8.10 13.90 8.81
CA SER A 42 9.23 14.32 7.97
C SER A 42 8.83 14.68 6.53
N ILE A 43 7.70 14.19 6.02
CA ILE A 43 7.30 14.33 4.61
C ILE A 43 6.33 15.51 4.45
N SER A 44 6.83 16.63 3.92
CA SER A 44 6.03 17.83 3.67
C SER A 44 5.19 17.75 2.39
N HIS A 45 5.71 17.15 1.31
CA HIS A 45 4.99 17.06 0.03
C HIS A 45 4.33 15.69 -0.12
N CYS A 46 3.02 15.63 -0.40
CA CYS A 46 2.25 14.38 -0.56
C CYS A 46 2.45 13.38 0.60
N THR A 47 2.13 13.82 1.81
CA THR A 47 2.29 13.03 3.04
C THR A 47 1.50 11.72 2.96
N PRO A 48 2.14 10.56 3.17
CA PRO A 48 1.46 9.27 3.11
C PRO A 48 0.45 9.14 4.26
N LEU A 49 -0.78 8.77 3.90
CA LEU A 49 -1.88 8.57 4.86
C LEU A 49 -1.95 7.13 5.37
N LEU A 50 -1.48 6.18 4.57
CA LEU A 50 -1.47 4.75 4.85
C LEU A 50 -0.03 4.23 4.82
N LYS A 51 0.25 3.17 5.58
CA LYS A 51 1.53 2.46 5.54
C LYS A 51 1.87 1.99 4.12
N GLU A 52 0.85 1.56 3.35
CA GLU A 52 1.01 1.12 1.97
C GLU A 52 1.50 2.26 1.06
N SER A 53 0.93 3.46 1.21
CA SER A 53 1.39 4.65 0.48
C SER A 53 2.83 5.02 0.86
N TYR A 54 3.18 4.91 2.14
CA TYR A 54 4.56 5.12 2.60
C TYR A 54 5.52 4.08 2.03
N TYR A 55 5.11 2.81 1.94
CA TYR A 55 5.90 1.76 1.31
C TYR A 55 6.25 2.09 -0.14
N TYR A 56 5.26 2.47 -0.94
CA TYR A 56 5.49 2.85 -2.34
C TYR A 56 6.43 4.03 -2.47
N ARG A 57 6.30 5.01 -1.58
CA ARG A 57 7.20 6.16 -1.55
C ARG A 57 8.63 5.78 -1.19
N LYS A 58 8.82 4.95 -0.17
CA LYS A 58 10.13 4.44 0.24
C LYS A 58 10.80 3.66 -0.90
N VAL A 59 10.03 2.85 -1.62
CA VAL A 59 10.50 2.14 -2.83
C VAL A 59 10.90 3.15 -3.91
N TYR A 60 10.05 4.13 -4.20
CA TYR A 60 10.35 5.18 -5.18
C TYR A 60 11.63 5.96 -4.83
N GLU A 61 11.76 6.42 -3.59
CA GLU A 61 12.95 7.12 -3.10
C GLU A 61 14.20 6.23 -3.23
N SER A 62 14.10 4.92 -3.02
CA SER A 62 15.25 4.01 -3.23
C SER A 62 15.72 3.91 -4.67
N PHE A 63 14.88 4.18 -5.67
CA PHE A 63 15.22 4.07 -7.10
C PHE A 63 15.55 5.41 -7.76
N PHE A 64 14.97 6.51 -7.28
CA PHE A 64 15.05 7.82 -7.92
C PHE A 64 15.71 8.89 -7.04
N SER A 65 16.51 8.48 -6.05
CA SER A 65 17.27 9.39 -5.19
C SER A 65 18.48 10.02 -5.87
#